data_AF-A0A972WBG9-F1
#
_entry.id   AF-A0A972WBG9-F1
#
_cell.length_a   1.000
_cell.length_b   1.000
_cell.length_c   1.000
_cell.angle_alpha   90.00
_cell.angle_beta   90.00
_cell.angle_gamma   90.00
#
_symmetry.space_group_name_H-M   'P 1'
#
loop_
_entity.id
_entity.type
_entity.pdbx_description
1 polymer ?
#
loop_
_entity_poly.entity_id
_entity_poly.type
_entity_poly.pdbx_seq_one_letter_code
_entity_poly.pdbx_strand_id
1 'polypeptide(L)'
;MLAEWLTHLTTPCPEPYRELGYLRELIAIKYRYQRCKAAWAPHLANCKALISEEVHKAFTNKSAVVLGSGLLLDIPIDKLATHFETVYLVDICHLRETRNKTRAYPNVRFIEADICGVLASLMDWKRGSELTNPLPYLELLNDANYVVSANLLAQLP
;
A
#
# COMPACT_ATOMS: atom_id res chain seq x y z
N MET A 1 8.11 -20.78 -1.67
CA MET A 1 8.32 -21.56 -2.90
C MET A 1 7.10 -22.46 -3.17
N LEU A 2 6.72 -22.70 -4.43
CA LEU A 2 5.38 -23.07 -4.93
C LEU A 2 4.26 -22.04 -4.65
N ALA A 3 3.90 -21.79 -3.39
CA ALA A 3 2.83 -20.83 -3.07
C ALA A 3 3.19 -19.37 -3.43
N GLU A 4 4.48 -19.00 -3.31
CA GLU A 4 5.04 -17.74 -3.82
C GLU A 4 4.88 -17.62 -5.33
N TRP A 5 5.23 -18.68 -6.06
CA TRP A 5 5.18 -18.74 -7.51
C TRP A 5 3.73 -18.64 -8.02
N LEU A 6 2.81 -19.37 -7.38
CA LEU A 6 1.38 -19.27 -7.68
C LEU A 6 0.84 -17.86 -7.40
N THR A 7 1.23 -17.23 -6.29
CA THR A 7 0.83 -15.86 -5.97
C THR A 7 1.36 -14.89 -7.03
N HIS A 8 2.61 -15.06 -7.46
CA HIS A 8 3.22 -14.24 -8.50
C HIS A 8 2.50 -14.34 -9.85
N LEU A 9 2.11 -15.56 -10.25
CA LEU A 9 1.38 -15.79 -11.50
C LEU A 9 -0.07 -15.27 -11.48
N THR A 10 -0.73 -15.34 -10.33
CA THR A 10 -2.18 -15.06 -10.23
C THR A 10 -2.50 -13.64 -9.77
N THR A 11 -1.52 -12.87 -9.29
CA THR A 11 -1.73 -11.48 -8.88
C THR A 11 -1.74 -10.58 -10.10
N PRO A 12 -2.86 -9.86 -10.38
CA PRO A 12 -2.88 -8.79 -11.36
C PRO A 12 -1.89 -7.71 -10.92
N CYS A 13 -0.88 -7.45 -11.75
CA CYS A 13 0.13 -6.45 -11.49
C CYS A 13 0.63 -5.97 -12.87
N PRO A 14 0.63 -4.66 -13.14
CA PRO A 14 1.18 -4.11 -14.37
C PRO A 14 2.59 -4.64 -14.64
N GLU A 15 2.87 -4.93 -15.91
CA GLU A 15 4.15 -5.51 -16.36
C GLU A 15 5.37 -4.72 -15.85
N PRO A 16 5.40 -3.37 -15.89
CA PRO A 16 6.53 -2.60 -15.38
C PRO A 16 6.90 -2.93 -13.92
N TYR A 17 5.91 -3.06 -13.04
CA TYR A 17 6.15 -3.30 -11.62
C TYR A 17 6.60 -4.73 -11.36
N ARG A 18 6.14 -5.68 -12.19
CA ARG A 18 6.60 -7.07 -12.17
C ARG A 18 8.04 -7.17 -12.65
N GLU A 19 8.39 -6.50 -13.73
CA GLU A 19 9.75 -6.50 -14.31
C GLU A 19 10.78 -5.88 -13.36
N LEU A 20 10.41 -4.80 -12.67
CA LEU A 20 11.25 -4.16 -11.64
C LEU A 20 11.29 -4.94 -10.31
N GLY A 21 10.53 -6.04 -10.18
CA GLY A 21 10.60 -6.93 -9.02
C GLY A 21 9.71 -6.55 -7.84
N TYR A 22 8.88 -5.50 -7.94
CA TYR A 22 8.03 -5.05 -6.83
C TYR A 22 7.02 -6.10 -6.37
N LEU A 23 6.40 -6.83 -7.32
CA LEU A 23 5.50 -7.93 -6.96
C LEU A 23 6.23 -9.03 -6.17
N ARG A 24 7.49 -9.33 -6.55
CA ARG A 24 8.32 -10.30 -5.83
C ARG A 24 8.61 -9.81 -4.42
N GLU A 25 8.96 -8.54 -4.24
CA GLU A 25 9.22 -7.96 -2.91
C GLU A 25 7.97 -7.93 -2.02
N LEU A 26 6.80 -7.57 -2.57
CA LEU A 26 5.53 -7.61 -1.83
C LEU A 26 5.21 -9.03 -1.33
N ILE A 27 5.43 -10.03 -2.18
CA ILE A 27 5.31 -11.45 -1.81
C ILE A 27 6.36 -11.82 -0.75
N ALA A 28 7.61 -11.38 -0.89
CA ALA A 28 8.67 -11.67 0.07
C ALA A 28 8.35 -11.09 1.46
N ILE A 29 7.78 -9.88 1.54
CA ILE A 29 7.31 -9.28 2.80
C ILE A 29 6.23 -10.15 3.44
N LYS A 30 5.26 -10.67 2.68
CA LYS A 30 4.22 -11.57 3.18
C LYS A 30 4.82 -12.80 3.88
N TYR A 31 5.77 -13.48 3.24
CA TYR A 31 6.38 -14.68 3.83
C TYR A 31 7.35 -14.34 4.96
N ARG A 32 8.04 -13.19 4.91
CA ARG A 32 8.85 -12.70 6.04
C ARG A 32 7.97 -12.43 7.26
N TYR A 33 6.82 -11.79 7.08
CA TYR A 33 5.85 -11.61 8.15
C TYR A 33 5.39 -12.95 8.74
N GLN A 34 5.09 -13.96 7.92
CA GLN A 34 4.67 -15.27 8.42
C GLN A 34 5.74 -15.92 9.31
N ARG A 35 7.02 -15.85 8.91
CA ARG A 35 8.14 -16.39 9.69
C ARG A 35 8.43 -15.59 10.96
N CYS A 36 8.36 -14.26 10.88
CA CYS A 36 8.75 -13.34 11.95
C CYS A 36 7.56 -12.77 12.72
N LYS A 37 6.38 -13.38 12.63
CA LYS A 37 5.11 -12.82 13.13
C LYS A 37 5.19 -12.39 14.58
N ALA A 38 5.78 -13.21 15.45
CA ALA A 38 5.93 -12.90 16.87
C ALA A 38 6.83 -11.68 17.11
N ALA A 39 7.96 -11.60 16.40
CA ALA A 39 8.88 -10.46 16.51
C ALA A 39 8.28 -9.16 15.96
N TRP A 40 7.43 -9.23 14.94
CA TRP A 40 6.77 -8.06 14.35
C TRP A 40 5.53 -7.60 15.13
N ALA A 41 4.93 -8.47 15.94
CA ALA A 41 3.66 -8.21 16.61
C ALA A 41 3.65 -6.91 17.44
N PRO A 42 4.68 -6.56 18.25
CA PRO A 42 4.68 -5.32 19.01
C PRO A 42 4.65 -4.08 18.11
N HIS A 43 5.45 -4.07 17.04
CA HIS A 43 5.49 -2.97 16.09
C HIS A 43 4.14 -2.80 15.37
N LEU A 44 3.57 -3.88 14.85
CA LEU A 44 2.28 -3.83 14.16
C LEU A 44 1.15 -3.39 15.09
N ALA A 45 1.19 -3.79 16.36
CA ALA A 45 0.21 -3.34 17.36
C ALA A 45 0.36 -1.84 17.63
N ASN A 46 1.58 -1.34 17.79
CA ASN A 46 1.84 0.08 18.02
C ASN A 46 1.40 0.95 16.83
N CYS A 47 1.68 0.53 15.60
CA CYS A 47 1.21 1.23 14.40
C CYS A 47 -0.32 1.30 14.36
N LYS A 48 -1.01 0.18 14.62
CA LYS A 48 -2.48 0.16 14.64
C LYS A 48 -3.05 1.03 15.74
N ALA A 49 -2.45 1.00 16.93
CA ALA A 49 -2.89 1.81 18.06
C ALA A 49 -2.75 3.30 17.74
N LEU A 50 -1.59 3.72 17.24
CA LEU A 50 -1.32 5.10 16.86
C LEU A 50 -2.30 5.58 15.79
N ILE A 51 -2.47 4.82 14.69
CA ILE A 51 -3.43 5.19 13.64
C ILE A 51 -4.84 5.27 14.22
N SER A 52 -5.25 4.31 15.05
CA SER A 52 -6.60 4.30 15.63
C SER A 52 -6.85 5.49 16.56
N GLU A 53 -5.86 5.92 17.33
CA GLU A 53 -5.96 7.08 18.20
C GLU A 53 -6.14 8.37 17.39
N GLU A 54 -5.37 8.53 16.31
CA GLU A 54 -5.41 9.72 15.46
C GLU A 54 -6.68 9.80 14.61
N VAL A 55 -7.28 8.67 14.23
CA VAL A 55 -8.55 8.64 13.48
C VAL A 55 -9.65 9.41 14.21
N HIS A 56 -9.72 9.33 15.54
CA HIS A 56 -10.73 10.05 16.32
C HIS A 56 -10.50 11.57 16.37
N LYS A 57 -9.29 12.03 16.05
CA LYS A 57 -8.91 13.45 16.03
C LYS A 57 -9.17 14.09 14.66
N ALA A 58 -9.51 13.30 13.63
CA ALA A 58 -9.83 13.82 12.31
C ALA A 58 -11.06 14.73 12.36
N PHE A 59 -10.92 15.96 11.85
CA PHE A 59 -11.97 17.00 11.89
C PHE A 59 -13.23 16.62 11.12
N THR A 60 -13.11 15.73 10.14
CA THR A 60 -14.22 15.25 9.33
C THR A 60 -13.99 13.80 8.95
N ASN A 61 -15.09 13.07 8.83
CA ASN A 61 -15.14 11.65 8.56
C ASN A 61 -15.37 11.34 7.07
N LYS A 62 -15.03 12.24 6.15
CA LYS A 62 -15.24 12.05 4.71
C LYS A 62 -14.29 11.01 4.10
N SER A 63 -13.01 11.35 3.91
CA SER A 63 -12.05 10.47 3.24
C SER A 63 -10.79 10.18 4.07
N ALA A 64 -10.33 8.94 4.01
CA ALA A 64 -9.01 8.55 4.47
C ALA A 64 -8.19 7.97 3.32
N VAL A 65 -6.93 8.38 3.20
CA VAL A 65 -5.98 7.88 2.20
C VAL A 65 -4.83 7.17 2.90
N VAL A 66 -4.62 5.90 2.60
CA VAL A 66 -3.50 5.10 3.10
C VAL A 66 -2.51 4.91 1.97
N LEU A 67 -1.40 5.63 2.04
CA LEU A 67 -0.29 5.56 1.11
C LEU A 67 0.66 4.43 1.52
N GLY A 68 0.98 3.51 0.61
CA GLY A 68 1.79 2.32 0.93
C GLY A 68 1.00 1.24 1.66
N SER A 69 -0.27 1.06 1.30
CA SER A 69 -1.23 0.18 2.00
C SER A 69 -0.87 -1.31 2.02
N GLY A 70 -0.10 -1.80 1.03
CA GLY A 70 0.51 -3.12 0.96
C GLY A 70 -0.38 -4.28 1.42
N LEU A 71 0.08 -4.99 2.46
CA LEU A 71 -0.58 -6.18 3.01
C LEU A 71 -1.58 -5.88 4.14
N LEU A 72 -1.74 -4.60 4.52
CA LEU A 72 -2.54 -4.13 5.66
C LEU A 72 -2.16 -4.83 6.98
N LEU A 73 -0.87 -5.02 7.24
CA LEU A 73 -0.41 -5.72 8.46
C LEU A 73 -0.47 -4.82 9.70
N ASP A 74 -0.20 -3.54 9.50
CA ASP A 74 -0.07 -2.43 10.43
C ASP A 74 -1.22 -1.42 10.34
N ILE A 75 -2.12 -1.59 9.36
CA ILE A 75 -3.28 -0.73 9.14
C ILE A 75 -4.53 -1.26 9.88
N PRO A 76 -5.19 -0.47 10.74
CA PRO A 76 -6.45 -0.84 11.39
C PRO A 76 -7.63 -0.58 10.43
N ILE A 77 -7.75 -1.41 9.40
CA ILE A 77 -8.71 -1.17 8.31
C ILE A 77 -10.17 -1.13 8.78
N ASP A 78 -10.51 -1.87 9.82
CA ASP A 78 -11.84 -1.86 10.45
C ASP A 78 -12.17 -0.49 11.05
N LYS A 79 -11.22 0.14 11.74
CA LYS A 79 -11.38 1.47 12.32
C LYS A 79 -11.51 2.54 11.25
N LEU A 80 -10.68 2.48 10.22
CA LEU A 80 -10.75 3.40 9.09
C LEU A 80 -12.10 3.26 8.36
N ALA A 81 -12.51 2.04 8.03
CA ALA A 81 -13.75 1.80 7.31
C ALA A 81 -15.01 2.11 8.14
N THR A 82 -14.94 2.03 9.46
CA THR A 82 -16.06 2.42 10.34
C THR A 82 -16.15 3.94 10.48
N HIS A 83 -15.01 4.62 10.53
CA HIS A 83 -14.98 6.06 10.75
C HIS A 83 -15.26 6.85 9.47
N PHE A 84 -14.62 6.52 8.35
CA PHE A 84 -14.67 7.34 7.13
C PHE A 84 -15.72 6.89 6.11
N GLU A 85 -16.35 7.84 5.41
CA GLU A 85 -17.27 7.57 4.31
C GLU A 85 -16.57 6.85 3.14
N THR A 86 -15.29 7.14 2.90
CA THR A 86 -14.46 6.45 1.91
C THR A 86 -13.04 6.25 2.40
N VAL A 87 -12.49 5.05 2.18
CA VAL A 87 -11.08 4.73 2.48
C VAL A 87 -10.36 4.33 1.19
N TYR A 88 -9.37 5.10 0.79
CA TYR A 88 -8.51 4.82 -0.36
C TYR A 88 -7.24 4.11 0.10
N LEU A 89 -7.02 2.91 -0.43
CA LEU A 89 -5.81 2.13 -0.25
C LEU A 89 -4.93 2.27 -1.49
N VAL A 90 -3.85 3.04 -1.33
CA VAL A 90 -2.91 3.34 -2.42
C VAL A 90 -1.68 2.45 -2.27
N ASP A 91 -1.33 1.76 -3.34
CA ASP A 91 -0.07 1.03 -3.50
C ASP A 91 0.19 0.80 -4.99
N ILE A 92 1.38 0.37 -5.38
CA ILE A 92 1.67 0.01 -6.78
C ILE A 92 0.98 -1.29 -7.20
N CYS A 93 0.69 -2.18 -6.25
CA CYS A 93 -0.14 -3.36 -6.48
C CYS A 93 -0.72 -3.93 -5.18
N HIS A 94 -1.85 -4.65 -5.28
CA HIS A 94 -2.49 -5.29 -4.13
C HIS A 94 -2.66 -6.79 -4.35
N LEU A 95 -2.16 -7.60 -3.41
CA LEU A 95 -2.39 -9.04 -3.43
C LEU A 95 -3.88 -9.37 -3.22
N ARG A 96 -4.29 -10.54 -3.72
CA ARG A 96 -5.68 -11.02 -3.58
C ARG A 96 -6.09 -11.13 -2.11
N GLU A 97 -5.18 -11.51 -1.21
CA GLU A 97 -5.48 -11.57 0.22
C GLU A 97 -5.77 -10.18 0.81
N THR A 98 -5.05 -9.14 0.40
CA THR A 98 -5.35 -7.76 0.80
C THR A 98 -6.77 -7.39 0.36
N ARG A 99 -7.11 -7.65 -0.91
CA ARG A 99 -8.46 -7.42 -1.44
C ARG A 99 -9.52 -8.21 -0.68
N ASN A 100 -9.23 -9.46 -0.33
CA ASN A 100 -10.15 -10.32 0.44
C ASN A 100 -10.39 -9.79 1.86
N LYS A 101 -9.35 -9.29 2.55
CA LYS A 101 -9.48 -8.69 3.89
C LYS A 101 -10.43 -7.50 3.92
N THR A 102 -10.59 -6.79 2.79
CA THR A 102 -11.42 -5.60 2.73
C THR A 102 -12.78 -5.81 2.07
N ARG A 103 -13.12 -7.04 1.64
CA ARG A 103 -14.39 -7.33 0.95
C ARG A 103 -15.64 -6.97 1.76
N ALA A 104 -15.54 -7.01 3.09
CA ALA A 104 -16.64 -6.66 3.99
C ALA A 104 -16.87 -5.14 4.10
N TYR A 105 -15.96 -4.31 3.58
CA TYR A 105 -16.00 -2.86 3.71
C TYR A 105 -16.37 -2.21 2.36
N PRO A 106 -17.65 -1.92 2.11
CA PRO A 106 -18.12 -1.42 0.81
C PRO A 106 -17.64 0.00 0.49
N ASN A 107 -17.05 0.71 1.45
CA ASN A 107 -16.45 2.03 1.32
C ASN A 107 -14.93 2.00 1.07
N VAL A 108 -14.31 0.83 0.99
CA VAL A 108 -12.88 0.72 0.66
C VAL A 108 -12.69 0.73 -0.85
N ARG A 109 -11.75 1.54 -1.33
CA ARG A 109 -11.37 1.70 -2.73
C ARG A 109 -9.88 1.45 -2.87
N PHE A 110 -9.47 0.76 -3.93
CA PHE A 110 -8.06 0.51 -4.23
C PHE A 110 -7.62 1.46 -5.34
N ILE A 111 -6.47 2.10 -5.16
CA ILE A 111 -5.82 2.89 -6.20
C ILE A 111 -4.44 2.30 -6.42
N GLU A 112 -4.18 1.88 -7.67
CA GLU A 112 -2.89 1.36 -8.09
C GLU A 112 -2.05 2.51 -8.65
N ALA A 113 -1.07 2.99 -7.88
CA ALA A 113 -0.26 4.15 -8.26
C ALA A 113 1.16 4.10 -7.69
N ASP A 114 2.12 4.54 -8.51
CA ASP A 114 3.45 4.94 -8.05
C ASP A 114 3.38 6.38 -7.52
N ILE A 115 3.41 6.51 -6.19
CA ILE A 115 3.28 7.80 -5.51
C ILE A 115 4.45 8.72 -5.82
N CYS A 116 5.65 8.17 -5.98
CA CYS A 116 6.86 8.95 -6.22
C CYS A 116 7.00 9.34 -7.69
N GLY A 117 6.34 8.65 -8.62
CA GLY A 117 6.45 8.90 -10.07
C GLY A 117 7.79 8.51 -10.68
N VAL A 118 8.59 7.71 -9.95
CA VAL A 118 9.94 7.29 -10.32
C VAL A 118 9.91 6.12 -11.30
N LEU A 119 8.90 5.24 -11.20
CA LEU A 119 8.87 3.98 -11.94
C LEU A 119 8.73 4.19 -13.45
N ALA A 120 7.90 5.15 -13.88
CA ALA A 120 7.77 5.47 -15.30
C ALA A 120 9.12 5.91 -15.90
N SER A 121 9.81 6.83 -15.21
CA SER A 121 11.13 7.33 -15.61
C SER A 121 12.19 6.22 -15.65
N LEU A 122 12.20 5.32 -14.64
CA LEU A 122 13.10 4.17 -14.62
C LEU A 122 12.86 3.19 -15.77
N MET A 123 11.61 2.98 -16.15
CA MET A 123 11.27 2.08 -17.26
C MET A 123 11.69 2.67 -18.61
N ASP A 124 11.48 3.97 -18.80
CA ASP A 124 11.93 4.65 -20.01
C ASP A 124 13.47 4.64 -20.10
N TRP A 125 14.16 4.88 -18.98
CA TRP A 125 15.62 4.77 -18.91
C TRP A 125 16.12 3.37 -19.26
N LYS A 126 15.49 2.32 -18.74
CA LYS A 126 15.83 0.92 -19.08
C LYS A 126 15.66 0.62 -20.58
N ARG A 127 14.77 1.35 -21.27
CA ARG A 127 14.54 1.27 -22.71
C ARG A 127 15.49 2.16 -23.53
N GLY A 128 16.41 2.87 -22.88
CA GLY A 128 17.42 3.70 -23.53
C GLY A 128 17.09 5.19 -23.58
N SER A 129 16.01 5.64 -22.95
CA SER A 129 15.68 7.07 -22.83
C SER A 129 16.52 7.75 -21.73
N GLU A 130 16.53 9.08 -21.72
CA GLU A 130 17.09 9.84 -20.60
C GLU A 130 16.18 9.73 -19.36
N LEU A 131 16.80 9.77 -18.17
CA LEU A 131 16.05 9.87 -16.91
C LEU A 131 15.36 11.23 -16.84
N THR A 132 14.05 11.21 -16.65
CA THR A 132 13.23 12.40 -16.44
C THR A 132 12.97 12.62 -14.96
N ASN A 133 12.71 13.88 -14.58
CA ASN A 133 12.31 14.19 -13.21
C ASN A 133 10.98 13.49 -12.88
N PRO A 134 10.91 12.78 -11.75
CA PRO A 134 9.70 12.08 -11.37
C PRO A 134 8.57 13.07 -11.08
N LEU A 135 7.36 12.71 -11.50
CA LEU A 135 6.14 13.49 -11.24
C LEU A 135 5.31 12.75 -10.18
N PRO A 136 5.34 13.18 -8.91
CA PRO A 136 4.62 12.49 -7.84
C PRO A 136 3.11 12.59 -8.06
N TYR A 137 2.40 11.52 -7.74
CA TYR A 137 0.95 11.46 -7.95
C TYR A 137 0.18 12.11 -6.78
N LEU A 138 0.31 13.43 -6.66
CA LEU A 138 -0.23 14.22 -5.55
C LEU A 138 -1.75 14.42 -5.62
N GLU A 139 -2.37 14.21 -6.78
CA GLU A 139 -3.83 14.34 -6.97
C GLU A 139 -4.62 13.44 -6.01
N LEU A 140 -4.01 12.34 -5.54
CA LEU A 140 -4.54 11.44 -4.51
C LEU A 140 -4.86 12.15 -3.18
N LEU A 141 -4.26 13.31 -2.92
CA LEU A 141 -4.31 14.01 -1.66
C LEU A 141 -5.21 15.25 -1.66
N ASN A 142 -5.66 15.70 -2.84
CA ASN A 142 -6.35 16.99 -2.99
C ASN A 142 -7.60 17.12 -2.10
N ASP A 143 -8.31 16.02 -1.86
CA ASP A 143 -9.52 15.98 -1.03
C ASP A 143 -9.39 15.03 0.17
N ALA A 144 -8.16 14.68 0.55
CA ALA A 144 -7.91 13.76 1.66
C ALA A 144 -8.11 14.47 3.01
N ASN A 145 -9.00 13.95 3.85
CA ASN A 145 -9.24 14.51 5.19
C ASN A 145 -8.35 13.89 6.26
N TYR A 146 -7.88 12.66 5.99
CA TYR A 146 -6.95 11.95 6.84
C TYR A 146 -5.97 11.17 5.96
N VAL A 147 -4.67 11.31 6.21
CA VAL A 147 -3.63 10.65 5.41
C VAL A 147 -2.72 9.82 6.31
N VAL A 148 -2.54 8.56 5.95
CA VAL A 148 -1.55 7.66 6.57
C VAL A 148 -0.45 7.41 5.56
N SER A 149 0.79 7.79 5.89
CA SER A 149 1.99 7.34 5.18
C SER A 149 2.51 6.07 5.85
N ALA A 150 2.21 4.91 5.25
CA ALA A 150 2.54 3.61 5.82
C ALA A 150 3.88 3.12 5.27
N ASN A 151 4.94 3.29 6.07
CA ASN A 151 6.30 2.80 5.79
C ASN A 151 6.93 3.29 4.48
N LEU A 152 6.42 4.35 3.85
CA LEU A 152 6.98 4.87 2.59
C LEU A 152 8.37 5.48 2.79
N LEU A 153 8.59 6.21 3.88
CA LEU A 153 9.90 6.81 4.16
C LEU A 153 10.99 5.74 4.36
N ALA A 154 10.63 4.62 4.98
CA ALA A 154 11.54 3.49 5.20
C ALA A 154 11.84 2.72 3.90
N GLN A 155 11.18 3.05 2.79
CA GLN A 155 11.39 2.44 1.46
C GLN A 155 12.18 3.36 0.52
N LEU A 156 12.56 4.56 0.96
CA LEU A 156 13.48 5.40 0.20
C LEU A 156 14.91 4.81 0.29
N PRO A 157 15.68 4.84 -0.81
CA PRO A 157 17.06 4.36 -0.85
C PRO A 157 18.01 5.18 0.02
#